data_AF-A0A7J5ESM3-F1
#
_entry.id   AF-A0A7J5ESM3-F1
#
_cell.length_a   1.000
_cell.length_b   1.000
_cell.length_c   1.000
_cell.angle_alpha   90.00
_cell.angle_beta   90.00
_cell.angle_gamma   90.00
#
_symmetry.space_group_name_H-M   'P 1'
#
loop_
_entity.id
_entity.type
_entity.pdbx_description
1 polymer ?
#
loop_
_entity_poly.entity_id
_entity_poly.type
_entity_poly.pdbx_seq_one_letter_code
_entity_poly.pdbx_strand_id
1 'polypeptide(L)'
;MPRPAHHAVHAEHGQEESDQHDGGGEDGEAFHEVTFGGGRVGRQLYHLFPAAAKRLYPQVLRGDPLAGPDVHWHRWVERRGTTSCKPGDMSRAAITSFVARAVATAGGAGYSPVAPGTCGTVVAVPLAWACRGFDTWLFLLVVLAVTLVGIAAAHRADQVWGTHDSGRVVIDEVAGYLATVALVDRGSWWVLGIGFVVFRALDILKPPPVRWIDENVPGGAGVVLDDVAAGVIGAAVMIGLGESGAFEALARLG
;
A
#
# COMPACT_ATOMS: atom_id res chain seq x y z
N MET A 1 85.63 39.92 13.71
CA MET A 1 85.80 38.44 13.73
C MET A 1 84.46 37.80 13.35
N PRO A 2 84.41 36.66 12.63
CA PRO A 2 84.27 36.57 11.17
C PRO A 2 82.90 36.00 10.67
N ARG A 3 82.65 36.12 9.35
CA ARG A 3 81.74 35.29 8.49
C ARG A 3 82.23 33.81 8.46
N PRO A 4 81.65 32.81 7.73
CA PRO A 4 80.61 32.75 6.66
C PRO A 4 79.55 31.62 6.89
N ALA A 5 78.43 31.46 6.18
CA ALA A 5 78.05 31.44 4.76
C ALA A 5 78.24 30.09 4.02
N HIS A 6 77.33 29.87 3.05
CA HIS A 6 77.41 28.97 1.87
C HIS A 6 76.91 27.53 2.03
N HIS A 7 76.28 26.85 1.05
CA HIS A 7 76.03 27.00 -0.41
C HIS A 7 74.72 26.23 -0.73
N ALA A 8 73.76 26.73 -1.53
CA ALA A 8 73.65 26.70 -3.01
C ALA A 8 73.49 25.26 -3.58
N VAL A 9 72.56 24.94 -4.50
CA VAL A 9 72.64 25.24 -5.95
C VAL A 9 71.44 24.60 -6.70
N HIS A 10 70.82 25.37 -7.62
CA HIS A 10 70.27 25.08 -8.97
C HIS A 10 69.28 23.91 -9.25
N ALA A 11 68.57 23.82 -10.38
CA ALA A 11 67.94 24.71 -11.37
C ALA A 11 67.37 23.79 -12.48
N GLU A 12 66.18 24.14 -12.99
CA GLU A 12 65.67 23.98 -14.37
C GLU A 12 65.52 22.62 -15.12
N HIS A 13 64.55 22.69 -16.05
CA HIS A 13 64.36 21.97 -17.33
C HIS A 13 63.40 20.77 -17.40
N GLY A 14 62.52 20.81 -18.42
CA GLY A 14 61.85 19.65 -19.01
C GLY A 14 60.43 19.90 -19.52
N GLN A 15 60.29 20.41 -20.75
CA GLN A 15 59.08 20.23 -21.57
C GLN A 15 58.96 18.75 -21.98
N GLU A 16 57.76 18.19 -21.96
CA GLU A 16 57.38 17.07 -22.82
C GLU A 16 55.88 17.12 -23.12
N GLU A 17 55.57 17.14 -24.40
CA GLU A 17 54.25 17.14 -25.02
C GLU A 17 54.13 15.79 -25.75
N SER A 18 53.20 14.92 -25.36
CA SER A 18 52.66 13.89 -26.26
C SER A 18 51.37 13.23 -25.73
N ASP A 19 50.46 13.10 -26.67
CA ASP A 19 49.52 11.99 -26.90
C ASP A 19 48.18 11.86 -26.15
N GLN A 20 47.16 12.07 -26.99
CA GLN A 20 45.76 11.67 -26.92
C GLN A 20 45.51 10.21 -26.49
N HIS A 21 44.56 10.01 -25.56
CA HIS A 21 43.47 9.02 -25.73
C HIS A 21 42.32 9.24 -24.71
N ASP A 22 41.15 9.55 -25.30
CA ASP A 22 39.81 8.97 -25.09
C ASP A 22 39.29 8.55 -23.69
N GLY A 23 38.03 8.90 -23.41
CA GLY A 23 37.20 8.28 -22.36
C GLY A 23 36.31 9.25 -21.56
N GLY A 24 35.05 9.39 -21.97
CA GLY A 24 33.97 10.09 -21.22
C GLY A 24 33.85 9.63 -19.76
N GLY A 25 33.46 10.47 -18.82
CA GLY A 25 32.14 11.09 -18.74
C GLY A 25 31.38 10.41 -17.59
N GLU A 26 30.92 11.17 -16.59
CA GLU A 26 29.68 10.95 -15.84
C GLU A 26 29.54 12.02 -14.75
N ASP A 27 28.64 12.95 -15.04
CA ASP A 27 28.23 14.05 -14.20
C ASP A 27 27.26 13.53 -13.15
N GLY A 28 27.60 13.74 -11.87
CA GLY A 28 26.66 13.58 -10.78
C GLY A 28 25.80 14.83 -10.65
N GLU A 29 24.50 14.74 -10.94
CA GLU A 29 23.51 15.66 -10.39
C GLU A 29 22.23 14.93 -9.95
N ALA A 30 21.89 15.18 -8.69
CA ALA A 30 20.74 14.65 -7.99
C ALA A 30 19.42 15.20 -8.57
N PHE A 31 18.46 14.31 -8.84
CA PHE A 31 17.10 14.73 -9.21
C PHE A 31 16.14 14.57 -8.02
N HIS A 32 15.61 15.71 -7.57
CA HIS A 32 14.40 15.79 -6.76
C HIS A 32 13.18 15.39 -7.60
N GLU A 33 12.48 14.34 -7.20
CA GLU A 33 11.27 13.86 -7.87
C GLU A 33 10.04 14.67 -7.40
N VAL A 34 9.54 15.55 -8.27
CA VAL A 34 8.25 16.23 -8.08
C VAL A 34 7.22 15.53 -8.97
N THR A 35 6.35 14.73 -8.37
CA THR A 35 5.26 14.02 -9.05
C THR A 35 4.09 14.97 -9.31
N PHE A 36 3.72 15.19 -10.59
CA PHE A 36 2.46 15.84 -10.96
C PHE A 36 1.54 14.86 -11.69
N GLY A 37 0.36 14.63 -11.10
CA GLY A 37 -0.73 13.86 -11.67
C GLY A 37 -1.31 14.53 -12.91
N GLY A 38 -1.17 13.87 -14.06
CA GLY A 38 -1.61 14.38 -15.35
C GLY A 38 -1.52 13.35 -16.47
N GLY A 39 -1.89 12.10 -16.19
CA GLY A 39 -1.91 11.03 -17.19
C GLY A 39 -2.98 11.25 -18.26
N ARG A 40 -2.66 10.93 -19.53
CA ARG A 40 -3.47 10.84 -20.78
C ARG A 40 -4.44 11.98 -21.16
N VAL A 41 -5.16 12.58 -20.21
CA VAL A 41 -6.19 13.61 -20.42
C VAL A 41 -5.60 14.93 -20.92
N GLY A 42 -4.43 15.33 -20.41
CA GLY A 42 -3.75 16.56 -20.86
C GLY A 42 -3.34 16.53 -22.34
N ARG A 43 -3.08 15.35 -22.89
CA ARG A 43 -2.67 15.16 -24.30
C ARG A 43 -3.82 15.35 -25.28
N GLN A 44 -5.01 14.82 -24.96
CA GLN A 44 -6.20 14.98 -25.82
C GLN A 44 -6.70 16.42 -25.82
N LEU A 45 -6.67 17.12 -24.69
CA LEU A 45 -7.09 18.51 -24.58
C LEU A 45 -6.22 19.46 -25.41
N TYR A 46 -4.91 19.20 -25.51
CA TYR A 46 -4.00 20.08 -26.26
C TYR A 46 -4.22 20.01 -27.78
N HIS A 47 -4.50 18.82 -28.32
CA HIS A 47 -4.78 18.63 -29.74
C HIS A 47 -6.16 19.16 -30.16
N LEU A 48 -7.13 19.14 -29.25
CA LEU A 48 -8.50 19.58 -29.53
C LEU A 48 -8.69 21.09 -29.30
N PHE A 49 -8.04 21.67 -28.28
CA PHE A 49 -8.26 23.08 -27.89
C PHE A 49 -6.96 23.77 -27.41
N PRO A 50 -6.03 24.09 -28.33
CA PRO A 50 -4.71 24.62 -27.97
C PRO A 50 -4.75 25.95 -27.21
N ALA A 51 -5.74 26.81 -27.44
CA ALA A 51 -5.90 28.08 -26.72
C ALA A 51 -6.36 27.90 -25.27
N ALA A 52 -7.19 26.89 -24.97
CA ALA A 52 -7.68 26.60 -23.62
C ALA A 52 -6.59 25.95 -22.75
N ALA A 53 -5.79 25.06 -23.35
CA ALA A 53 -4.67 24.41 -22.67
C ALA A 53 -3.59 25.40 -22.21
N LYS A 54 -3.30 26.43 -23.02
CA LYS A 54 -2.37 27.54 -22.67
C LYS A 54 -2.81 28.32 -21.43
N ARG A 55 -4.12 28.39 -21.17
CA ARG A 55 -4.69 29.14 -20.04
C ARG A 55 -4.73 28.32 -18.74
N LEU A 56 -4.90 27.00 -18.86
CA LEU A 56 -5.00 26.08 -17.72
C LEU A 56 -3.65 25.59 -17.20
N TYR A 57 -2.62 25.53 -18.05
CA TYR A 57 -1.29 25.04 -17.69
C TYR A 57 -0.17 26.02 -18.09
N PRO A 58 -0.17 27.26 -17.57
CA PRO A 58 0.85 28.28 -17.91
C PRO A 58 2.27 27.92 -17.43
N GLN A 59 2.41 26.90 -16.58
CA GLN A 59 3.69 26.42 -16.07
C GLN A 59 4.34 25.35 -16.96
N VAL A 60 3.56 24.70 -17.83
CA VAL A 60 4.07 23.70 -18.80
C VAL A 60 4.71 24.38 -20.02
N LEU A 61 4.43 25.67 -20.23
CA LEU A 61 4.89 26.44 -21.40
C LEU A 61 5.93 27.50 -21.07
N ARG A 62 6.24 27.72 -19.79
CA ARG A 62 7.44 28.45 -19.41
C ARG A 62 8.55 27.42 -19.32
N GLY A 63 9.25 27.27 -20.44
CA GLY A 63 10.47 26.49 -20.50
C GLY A 63 11.40 26.88 -19.35
N ASP A 64 11.90 25.86 -18.67
CA ASP A 64 13.00 25.97 -17.74
C ASP A 64 14.18 26.67 -18.46
N PRO A 65 14.73 27.78 -17.94
CA PRO A 65 15.82 28.51 -18.61
C PRO A 65 17.13 27.71 -18.73
N LEU A 66 17.21 26.52 -18.13
CA LEU A 66 18.35 25.60 -18.25
C LEU A 66 18.23 24.62 -19.42
N ALA A 67 17.12 24.64 -20.17
CA ALA A 67 17.00 23.89 -21.40
C ALA A 67 17.58 24.70 -22.57
N GLY A 68 18.86 24.52 -22.85
CA GLY A 68 19.50 24.98 -24.08
C GLY A 68 18.77 24.46 -25.34
N PRO A 69 19.08 25.01 -26.53
CA PRO A 69 18.29 24.84 -27.76
C PRO A 69 18.19 23.40 -28.31
N ASP A 70 18.80 22.40 -27.68
CA ASP A 70 18.93 21.04 -28.21
C ASP A 70 18.21 19.95 -27.37
N VAL A 71 17.19 20.31 -26.59
CA VAL A 71 16.36 19.30 -25.91
C VAL A 71 15.39 18.66 -26.91
N HIS A 72 15.88 17.63 -27.60
CA HIS A 72 15.07 16.72 -28.41
C HIS A 72 13.95 16.10 -27.54
N TRP A 73 12.74 16.66 -27.62
CA TRP A 73 11.55 16.19 -26.90
C TRP A 73 11.27 14.68 -27.08
N HIS A 74 11.67 14.13 -28.24
CA HIS A 74 11.57 12.70 -28.54
C HIS A 74 12.35 11.82 -27.55
N ARG A 75 13.50 12.29 -27.06
CA ARG A 75 14.36 11.55 -26.11
C ARG A 75 13.81 11.53 -24.68
N TRP A 76 12.91 12.46 -24.33
CA TRP A 76 12.25 12.50 -23.02
C TRP A 76 11.06 11.52 -22.96
N VAL A 77 10.37 11.32 -24.08
CA VAL A 77 9.28 10.34 -24.21
C VAL A 77 9.82 8.90 -24.31
N GLU A 78 11.00 8.70 -24.90
CA GLU A 78 11.64 7.37 -25.00
C GLU A 78 12.26 6.88 -23.68
N ARG A 79 12.71 7.79 -22.80
CA ARG A 79 13.38 7.41 -21.54
C ARG A 79 12.42 7.04 -20.41
N ARG A 80 11.15 7.44 -20.45
CA ARG A 80 10.10 6.76 -19.68
C ARG A 80 9.60 5.60 -20.50
N GLY A 81 10.41 4.55 -20.51
CA GLY A 81 10.14 3.29 -21.17
C GLY A 81 8.66 2.99 -21.09
N THR A 82 8.01 3.03 -22.25
CA THR A 82 6.82 2.22 -22.46
C THR A 82 7.26 0.82 -22.07
N THR A 83 6.93 0.39 -20.85
CA THR A 83 6.94 -1.03 -20.53
C THR A 83 6.10 -1.67 -21.63
N SER A 84 6.80 -2.38 -22.51
CA SER A 84 6.23 -3.12 -23.64
C SER A 84 5.37 -4.23 -23.05
N CYS A 85 4.21 -3.86 -22.52
CA CYS A 85 3.21 -4.81 -22.08
C CYS A 85 2.52 -5.27 -23.36
N LYS A 86 2.60 -6.58 -23.64
CA LYS A 86 1.90 -7.15 -24.78
C LYS A 86 0.40 -6.92 -24.59
N PRO A 87 -0.41 -6.84 -25.66
CA PRO A 87 -1.86 -6.62 -25.55
C PRO A 87 -2.58 -7.60 -24.58
N GLY A 88 -2.06 -8.82 -24.42
CA GLY A 88 -2.54 -9.80 -23.43
C GLY A 88 -2.19 -9.49 -21.97
N ASP A 89 -1.09 -8.78 -21.71
CA ASP A 89 -0.64 -8.40 -20.37
C ASP A 89 -1.51 -7.27 -19.80
N MET A 90 -2.02 -6.38 -20.67
CA MET A 90 -2.96 -5.32 -20.29
C MET A 90 -4.28 -5.90 -19.74
N SER A 91 -4.81 -6.97 -20.34
CA SER A 91 -6.03 -7.64 -19.89
C SER A 91 -5.81 -8.32 -18.53
N ARG A 92 -4.70 -9.04 -18.36
CA ARG A 92 -4.33 -9.68 -17.09
C ARG A 92 -4.13 -8.66 -15.98
N ALA A 93 -3.37 -7.60 -16.23
CA ALA A 93 -3.15 -6.53 -15.25
C ALA A 93 -4.48 -5.85 -14.85
N ALA A 94 -5.38 -5.61 -15.80
CA ALA A 94 -6.70 -5.05 -15.52
C ALA A 94 -7.58 -5.98 -14.68
N ILE A 95 -7.61 -7.28 -15.00
CA ILE A 95 -8.34 -8.29 -14.23
C ILE A 95 -7.78 -8.38 -12.81
N THR A 96 -6.46 -8.47 -12.66
CA THR A 96 -5.83 -8.52 -11.33
C THR A 96 -6.15 -7.29 -10.50
N SER A 97 -6.10 -6.09 -11.09
CA SER A 97 -6.46 -4.85 -10.40
C SER A 97 -7.96 -4.74 -10.08
N PHE A 98 -8.82 -5.36 -10.89
CA PHE A 98 -10.25 -5.45 -10.59
C PHE A 98 -10.50 -6.42 -9.42
N VAL A 99 -9.95 -7.62 -9.49
CA VAL A 99 -10.07 -8.65 -8.44
C VAL A 99 -9.50 -8.14 -7.13
N ALA A 100 -8.30 -7.54 -7.14
CA ALA A 100 -7.69 -6.98 -5.94
C ALA A 100 -8.58 -5.93 -5.27
N ARG A 101 -9.18 -5.01 -6.03
CA ARG A 101 -10.12 -4.03 -5.47
C ARG A 101 -11.40 -4.67 -4.93
N ALA A 102 -11.94 -5.67 -5.64
CA ALA A 102 -13.12 -6.39 -5.19
C ALA A 102 -12.84 -7.10 -3.86
N VAL A 103 -11.69 -7.76 -3.74
CA VAL A 103 -11.27 -8.42 -2.50
C VAL A 103 -11.00 -7.41 -1.38
N ALA A 104 -10.18 -6.38 -1.65
CA ALA A 104 -9.83 -5.37 -0.65
C ALA A 104 -11.06 -4.66 -0.08
N THR A 105 -12.09 -4.44 -0.90
CA THR A 105 -13.34 -3.79 -0.48
C THR A 105 -14.39 -4.77 0.06
N ALA A 106 -14.04 -6.04 0.29
CA ALA A 106 -14.97 -7.11 0.68
C ALA A 106 -16.23 -7.18 -0.21
N GLY A 107 -16.03 -7.20 -1.53
CA GLY A 107 -17.12 -7.23 -2.52
C GLY A 107 -17.81 -5.88 -2.75
N GLY A 108 -17.22 -4.78 -2.27
CA GLY A 108 -17.73 -3.42 -2.45
C GLY A 108 -18.25 -2.76 -1.17
N ALA A 109 -18.27 -3.46 -0.04
CA ALA A 109 -18.61 -2.91 1.27
C ALA A 109 -17.74 -1.70 1.66
N GLY A 110 -16.45 -1.73 1.29
CA GLY A 110 -15.52 -0.62 1.52
C GLY A 110 -15.85 0.67 0.76
N TYR A 111 -16.80 0.66 -0.17
CA TYR A 111 -17.32 1.88 -0.81
C TYR A 111 -18.47 2.53 -0.03
N SER A 112 -18.87 1.97 1.12
CA SER A 112 -19.90 2.58 1.95
C SER A 112 -19.50 4.02 2.33
N PRO A 113 -20.41 5.00 2.15
CA PRO A 113 -20.14 6.38 2.56
C PRO A 113 -20.13 6.55 4.09
N VAL A 114 -20.65 5.57 4.84
CA VAL A 114 -20.76 5.62 6.30
C VAL A 114 -20.16 4.34 6.90
N ALA A 115 -19.20 4.52 7.78
CA ALA A 115 -18.53 3.44 8.54
C ALA A 115 -18.15 2.22 7.66
N PRO A 116 -17.28 2.39 6.64
CA PRO A 116 -16.90 1.31 5.74
C PRO A 116 -16.36 0.08 6.48
N GLY A 117 -15.58 0.27 7.55
CA GLY A 117 -15.10 -0.84 8.39
C GLY A 117 -16.23 -1.68 9.00
N THR A 118 -17.27 -1.01 9.52
CA THR A 118 -18.48 -1.70 10.02
C THR A 118 -19.19 -2.48 8.91
N CYS A 119 -19.28 -1.92 7.71
CA CYS A 119 -19.84 -2.65 6.57
C CYS A 119 -19.00 -3.89 6.21
N GLY A 120 -17.67 -3.80 6.30
CA GLY A 120 -16.75 -4.94 6.16
C GLY A 120 -17.03 -6.04 7.20
N THR A 121 -17.09 -5.67 8.47
CA THR A 121 -17.40 -6.63 9.55
C THR A 121 -18.79 -7.26 9.38
N VAL A 122 -19.80 -6.49 8.93
CA VAL A 122 -21.15 -7.01 8.63
C VAL A 122 -21.09 -8.05 7.51
N VAL A 123 -20.22 -7.91 6.51
CA VAL A 123 -20.00 -8.93 5.47
C VAL A 123 -19.31 -10.18 6.05
N ALA A 124 -18.47 -10.02 7.07
CA ALA A 124 -17.77 -11.13 7.71
C ALA A 124 -18.70 -12.05 8.54
N VAL A 125 -19.77 -11.52 9.13
CA VAL A 125 -20.76 -12.29 9.92
C VAL A 125 -21.39 -13.46 9.13
N PRO A 126 -22.03 -13.24 7.96
CA PRO A 126 -22.61 -14.34 7.18
C PRO A 126 -21.54 -15.29 6.63
N LEU A 127 -20.31 -14.80 6.38
CA LEU A 127 -19.19 -15.66 5.99
C LEU A 127 -18.81 -16.62 7.12
N ALA A 128 -18.70 -16.12 8.36
CA ALA A 128 -18.47 -16.96 9.54
C ALA A 128 -19.59 -17.98 9.75
N TRP A 129 -20.85 -17.56 9.61
CA TRP A 129 -22.01 -18.46 9.71
C TRP A 129 -22.00 -19.54 8.62
N ALA A 130 -21.66 -19.19 7.38
CA ALA A 130 -21.57 -20.16 6.28
C ALA A 130 -20.53 -21.27 6.58
N CYS A 131 -19.48 -20.94 7.33
CA CYS A 131 -18.46 -21.88 7.78
C CYS A 131 -18.76 -22.55 9.13
N ARG A 132 -19.99 -22.47 9.66
CA ARG A 132 -20.36 -23.09 10.95
C ARG A 132 -20.18 -24.62 11.00
N GLY A 133 -20.22 -25.28 9.85
CA GLY A 133 -19.99 -26.73 9.73
C GLY A 133 -18.51 -27.12 9.63
N PHE A 134 -17.59 -26.14 9.53
CA PHE A 134 -16.16 -26.42 9.48
C PHE A 134 -15.65 -26.69 10.88
N ASP A 135 -14.80 -27.69 11.03
CA ASP A 135 -14.02 -27.86 12.24
C ASP A 135 -13.06 -26.67 12.44
N THR A 136 -12.49 -26.57 13.64
CA THR A 136 -11.61 -25.46 14.01
C THR A 136 -10.40 -25.34 13.10
N TRP A 137 -9.79 -26.44 12.66
CA TRP A 137 -8.59 -26.40 11.82
C TRP A 137 -8.90 -25.92 10.42
N LEU A 138 -9.97 -26.43 9.81
CA LEU A 138 -10.43 -25.97 8.51
C LEU A 138 -10.83 -24.49 8.56
N PHE A 139 -11.48 -24.05 9.63
CA PHE A 139 -11.82 -22.64 9.80
C PHE A 139 -10.57 -21.76 9.97
N LEU A 140 -9.56 -22.20 10.73
CA LEU A 140 -8.27 -21.50 10.82
C LEU A 140 -7.55 -21.41 9.48
N LEU A 141 -7.67 -22.42 8.61
CA LEU A 141 -7.17 -22.34 7.23
C LEU A 141 -7.93 -21.29 6.41
N VAL A 142 -9.24 -21.13 6.62
CA VAL A 142 -10.02 -20.04 6.00
C VAL A 142 -9.53 -18.68 6.49
N VAL A 143 -9.35 -18.50 7.80
CA VAL A 143 -8.80 -17.26 8.37
C VAL A 143 -7.44 -16.94 7.73
N LEU A 144 -6.52 -17.91 7.73
CA LEU A 144 -5.19 -17.74 7.14
C LEU A 144 -5.27 -17.40 5.64
N ALA A 145 -6.11 -18.09 4.88
CA ALA A 145 -6.28 -17.82 3.46
C ALA A 145 -6.82 -16.41 3.20
N VAL A 146 -7.83 -15.98 3.97
CA VAL A 146 -8.39 -14.62 3.89
C VAL A 146 -7.34 -13.58 4.27
N THR A 147 -6.55 -13.79 5.33
CA THR A 147 -5.45 -12.90 5.71
C THR A 147 -4.43 -12.75 4.58
N LEU A 148 -3.91 -13.86 4.04
CA LEU A 148 -2.88 -13.81 2.99
C LEU A 148 -3.38 -13.16 1.70
N VAL A 149 -4.60 -13.52 1.28
CA VAL A 149 -5.25 -12.92 0.11
C VAL A 149 -5.57 -11.45 0.36
N GLY A 150 -6.00 -11.09 1.57
CA GLY A 150 -6.27 -9.74 2.02
C GLY A 150 -5.03 -8.85 1.95
N ILE A 151 -3.88 -9.30 2.47
CA ILE A 151 -2.61 -8.56 2.41
C ILE A 151 -2.22 -8.29 0.94
N ALA A 152 -2.29 -9.30 0.08
CA ALA A 152 -1.95 -9.15 -1.33
C ALA A 152 -2.93 -8.19 -2.05
N ALA A 153 -4.22 -8.28 -1.73
CA ALA A 153 -5.26 -7.42 -2.30
C ALA A 153 -5.13 -5.97 -1.83
N ALA A 154 -4.90 -5.73 -0.53
CA ALA A 154 -4.69 -4.42 0.06
C ALA A 154 -3.46 -3.74 -0.57
N HIS A 155 -2.32 -4.45 -0.62
CA HIS A 155 -1.12 -3.93 -1.26
C HIS A 155 -1.34 -3.54 -2.72
N ARG A 156 -2.05 -4.39 -3.48
CA ARG A 156 -2.35 -4.11 -4.88
C ARG A 156 -3.38 -2.99 -5.05
N ALA A 157 -4.35 -2.88 -4.16
CA ALA A 157 -5.37 -1.84 -4.20
C ALA A 157 -4.77 -0.45 -3.91
N ASP A 158 -3.87 -0.35 -2.93
CA ASP A 158 -3.09 0.86 -2.63
C ASP A 158 -2.32 1.36 -3.87
N GLN A 159 -1.63 0.45 -4.57
CA GLN A 159 -0.95 0.78 -5.84
C GLN A 159 -1.91 1.31 -6.91
N VAL A 160 -3.13 0.78 -6.98
CA VAL A 160 -4.13 1.17 -7.99
C VAL A 160 -4.78 2.51 -7.63
N TRP A 161 -5.02 2.77 -6.35
CA TRP A 161 -5.60 4.03 -5.89
C TRP A 161 -4.58 5.15 -5.74
N GLY A 162 -3.28 4.82 -5.69
CA GLY A 162 -2.23 5.80 -5.47
C GLY A 162 -2.28 6.40 -4.06
N THR A 163 -2.83 5.64 -3.10
CA THR A 163 -2.95 6.02 -1.70
C THR A 163 -2.35 4.91 -0.85
N HIS A 164 -1.77 5.27 0.29
CA HIS A 164 -1.47 4.30 1.33
C HIS A 164 -2.64 4.23 2.30
N ASP A 165 -3.02 3.02 2.70
CA ASP A 165 -4.03 2.78 3.73
C ASP A 165 -5.36 3.46 3.42
N SER A 166 -5.96 3.08 2.28
CA SER A 166 -7.28 3.57 1.93
C SER A 166 -8.30 2.99 2.91
N GLY A 167 -9.12 3.83 3.57
CA GLY A 167 -10.27 3.36 4.37
C GLY A 167 -11.36 2.61 3.59
N ARG A 168 -11.11 2.29 2.32
CA ARG A 168 -11.89 1.37 1.48
C ARG A 168 -11.39 -0.08 1.57
N VAL A 169 -10.17 -0.29 2.05
CA VAL A 169 -9.68 -1.61 2.45
C VAL A 169 -10.47 -1.98 3.71
N VAL A 170 -11.30 -3.01 3.58
CA VAL A 170 -12.15 -3.55 4.66
C VAL A 170 -12.04 -5.07 4.72
N ILE A 171 -10.99 -5.63 4.10
CA ILE A 171 -10.70 -7.07 4.10
C ILE A 171 -9.93 -7.50 5.34
N ASP A 172 -9.16 -6.58 5.91
CA ASP A 172 -8.65 -6.55 7.28
C ASP A 172 -9.77 -6.82 8.29
N GLU A 173 -10.88 -6.08 8.20
CA GLU A 173 -12.05 -6.21 9.07
C GLU A 173 -12.68 -7.61 9.00
N VAL A 174 -12.70 -8.18 7.80
CA VAL A 174 -13.17 -9.55 7.58
C VAL A 174 -12.20 -10.54 8.21
N ALA A 175 -10.90 -10.39 7.99
CA ALA A 175 -9.88 -11.28 8.53
C ALA A 175 -9.87 -11.25 10.07
N GLY A 176 -9.92 -10.06 10.67
CA GLY A 176 -9.93 -9.86 12.12
C GLY A 176 -11.20 -10.39 12.78
N TYR A 177 -12.37 -10.16 12.19
CA TYR A 177 -13.61 -10.73 12.69
C TYR A 177 -13.63 -12.26 12.62
N LEU A 178 -13.19 -12.85 11.51
CA LEU A 178 -13.08 -14.31 11.39
C LEU A 178 -12.13 -14.88 12.44
N ALA A 179 -10.99 -14.23 12.70
CA ALA A 179 -10.08 -14.62 13.77
C ALA A 179 -10.77 -14.58 15.15
N THR A 180 -11.57 -13.55 15.43
CA THR A 180 -12.32 -13.38 16.69
C THR A 180 -13.24 -14.56 17.00
N VAL A 181 -13.92 -15.10 15.98
CA VAL A 181 -14.89 -16.20 16.16
C VAL A 181 -14.32 -17.58 15.82
N ALA A 182 -13.00 -17.70 15.69
CA ALA A 182 -12.36 -18.93 15.22
C ALA A 182 -12.49 -20.10 16.19
N LEU A 183 -12.53 -19.82 17.49
CA LEU A 183 -12.45 -20.81 18.56
C LEU A 183 -13.76 -21.00 19.34
N VAL A 184 -14.86 -20.42 18.85
CA VAL A 184 -16.20 -20.51 19.47
C VAL A 184 -17.22 -21.12 18.52
N ASP A 185 -18.38 -21.53 19.04
CA ASP A 185 -19.48 -22.06 18.24
C ASP A 185 -20.12 -20.96 17.37
N ARG A 186 -19.88 -21.04 16.07
CA ARG A 186 -20.39 -20.12 15.04
C ARG A 186 -21.86 -20.37 14.68
N GLY A 187 -22.51 -21.40 15.25
CA GLY A 187 -23.91 -21.74 15.00
C GLY A 187 -24.93 -20.84 15.71
N SER A 188 -24.48 -20.01 16.66
CA SER A 188 -25.35 -19.13 17.46
C SER A 188 -25.24 -17.67 17.00
N TRP A 189 -26.38 -17.06 16.66
CA TRP A 189 -26.44 -15.64 16.31
C TRP A 189 -26.01 -14.73 17.47
N TRP A 190 -26.23 -15.16 18.72
CA TRP A 190 -25.76 -14.43 19.90
C TRP A 190 -24.24 -14.44 19.98
N VAL A 191 -23.60 -15.58 19.73
CA VAL A 191 -22.13 -15.70 19.74
C VAL A 191 -21.52 -14.83 18.65
N LEU A 192 -22.06 -14.87 17.43
CA LEU A 192 -21.60 -14.00 16.33
C LEU A 192 -21.83 -12.51 16.63
N GLY A 193 -22.99 -12.16 17.20
CA GLY A 193 -23.29 -10.77 17.59
C GLY A 193 -22.38 -10.24 18.68
N ILE A 194 -22.05 -11.05 19.69
CA ILE A 194 -21.09 -10.67 20.74
C ILE A 194 -19.68 -10.59 20.15
N GLY A 195 -19.29 -11.56 19.31
CA GLY A 195 -18.03 -11.52 18.59
C GLY A 195 -17.85 -10.25 17.77
N PHE A 196 -18.94 -9.76 17.16
CA PHE A 196 -18.93 -8.50 16.40
C PHE A 196 -18.60 -7.32 17.30
N VAL A 197 -19.28 -7.21 18.45
CA VAL A 197 -19.05 -6.12 19.39
C VAL A 197 -17.64 -6.19 19.99
N VAL A 198 -17.19 -7.39 20.38
CA VAL A 198 -15.85 -7.62 20.94
C VAL A 198 -14.77 -7.22 19.92
N PHE A 199 -14.87 -7.72 18.69
CA PHE A 199 -13.94 -7.39 17.63
C PHE A 199 -13.87 -5.88 17.37
N ARG A 200 -15.03 -5.24 17.13
CA ARG A 200 -15.09 -3.80 16.85
C ARG A 200 -14.55 -2.96 18.01
N ALA A 201 -14.79 -3.37 19.25
CA ALA A 201 -14.22 -2.69 20.40
C ALA A 201 -12.69 -2.80 20.41
N LEU A 202 -12.13 -3.98 20.14
CA LEU A 202 -10.68 -4.20 20.16
C LEU A 202 -9.97 -3.54 18.97
N ASP A 203 -10.56 -3.59 17.79
CA ASP A 203 -10.07 -2.88 16.60
C ASP A 203 -10.01 -1.36 16.85
N ILE A 204 -11.08 -0.77 17.42
CA ILE A 204 -11.10 0.67 17.72
C ILE A 204 -10.11 1.03 18.84
N LEU A 205 -9.98 0.18 19.86
CA LEU A 205 -9.12 0.46 21.01
C LEU A 205 -7.64 0.21 20.73
N LYS A 206 -7.31 -0.68 19.80
CA LYS A 206 -5.95 -1.17 19.49
C LYS A 206 -5.10 -1.39 20.76
N PRO A 207 -5.48 -2.32 21.66
CA PRO A 207 -4.68 -2.59 22.86
C PRO A 207 -3.30 -3.14 22.47
N PRO A 208 -2.23 -2.90 23.24
CA PRO A 208 -0.94 -3.57 23.00
C PRO A 208 -1.14 -5.10 22.99
N PRO A 209 -0.57 -5.86 22.04
CA PRO A 209 0.41 -5.48 21.02
C PRO A 209 -0.15 -4.97 19.68
N VAL A 210 -1.48 -4.88 19.49
CA VAL A 210 -2.12 -4.48 18.23
C VAL A 210 -1.60 -3.13 17.73
N ARG A 211 -1.59 -2.14 18.62
CA ARG A 211 -1.06 -0.81 18.31
C ARG A 211 0.40 -0.80 17.88
N TRP A 212 1.22 -1.71 18.43
CA TRP A 212 2.61 -1.81 18.00
C TRP A 212 2.71 -2.32 16.56
N ILE A 213 1.88 -3.28 16.17
CA ILE A 213 1.83 -3.81 14.80
C ILE A 213 1.40 -2.70 13.83
N ASP A 214 0.30 -2.00 14.15
CA ASP A 214 -0.23 -0.86 13.39
C ASP A 214 0.83 0.22 13.15
N GLU A 215 1.61 0.57 14.18
CA GLU A 215 2.63 1.62 14.10
C GLU A 215 3.95 1.19 13.44
N ASN A 216 4.28 -0.11 13.41
CA ASN A 216 5.63 -0.60 13.02
C ASN A 216 5.66 -1.47 11.76
N VAL A 217 4.53 -1.99 11.30
CA VAL A 217 4.46 -2.83 10.09
C VAL A 217 3.89 -2.02 8.94
N PRO A 218 4.68 -1.66 7.91
CA PRO A 218 4.20 -0.78 6.85
C PRO A 218 3.35 -1.50 5.79
N GLY A 219 2.46 -0.71 5.16
CA GLY A 219 1.67 -1.11 3.99
C GLY A 219 0.55 -2.10 4.30
N GLY A 220 -0.02 -2.72 3.26
CA GLY A 220 -1.17 -3.63 3.39
C GLY A 220 -0.94 -4.86 4.27
N ALA A 221 0.30 -5.16 4.67
CA ALA A 221 0.57 -6.17 5.69
C ALA A 221 0.22 -5.65 7.09
N GLY A 222 0.61 -4.41 7.43
CA GLY A 222 0.28 -3.79 8.71
C GLY A 222 -1.22 -3.72 8.95
N VAL A 223 -1.93 -3.14 7.96
CA VAL A 223 -3.38 -2.92 7.96
C VAL A 223 -4.21 -4.19 8.15
N VAL A 224 -3.74 -5.34 7.66
CA VAL A 224 -4.48 -6.61 7.85
C VAL A 224 -4.03 -7.32 9.12
N LEU A 225 -2.76 -7.20 9.50
CA LEU A 225 -2.20 -7.93 10.63
C LEU A 225 -2.57 -7.30 11.98
N ASP A 226 -2.77 -5.99 12.07
CA ASP A 226 -3.26 -5.36 13.30
C ASP A 226 -4.71 -5.77 13.60
N ASP A 227 -5.60 -5.78 12.61
CA ASP A 227 -6.97 -6.30 12.74
C ASP A 227 -7.01 -7.78 13.11
N VAL A 228 -6.15 -8.59 12.48
CA VAL A 228 -6.01 -10.02 12.82
C VAL A 228 -5.50 -10.16 14.26
N ALA A 229 -4.55 -9.33 14.70
CA ALA A 229 -4.07 -9.35 16.07
C ALA A 229 -5.16 -8.94 17.08
N ALA A 230 -5.97 -7.92 16.75
CA ALA A 230 -7.17 -7.57 17.53
C ALA A 230 -8.14 -8.75 17.59
N GLY A 231 -8.31 -9.46 16.47
CA GLY A 231 -9.14 -10.65 16.38
C GLY A 231 -8.63 -11.83 17.23
N VAL A 232 -7.32 -12.05 17.30
CA VAL A 232 -6.73 -13.09 18.16
C VAL A 232 -6.97 -12.77 19.64
N ILE A 233 -6.83 -11.51 20.05
CA ILE A 233 -7.19 -11.08 21.41
C ILE A 233 -8.70 -11.28 21.64
N GLY A 234 -9.52 -10.93 20.65
CA GLY A 234 -10.96 -11.13 20.67
C GLY A 234 -11.35 -12.60 20.85
N ALA A 235 -10.65 -13.53 20.19
CA ALA A 235 -10.88 -14.96 20.35
C ALA A 235 -10.67 -15.42 21.80
N ALA A 236 -9.61 -14.92 22.46
CA ALA A 236 -9.38 -15.22 23.87
C ALA A 236 -10.50 -14.67 24.77
N VAL A 237 -10.99 -13.46 24.50
CA VAL A 237 -12.15 -12.86 25.21
C VAL A 237 -13.41 -13.71 24.99
N MET A 238 -13.67 -14.13 23.75
CA MET A 238 -14.84 -14.93 23.40
C MET A 238 -14.82 -16.31 24.08
N ILE A 239 -13.66 -16.95 24.19
CA ILE A 239 -13.50 -18.20 24.96
C ILE A 239 -13.84 -17.97 26.44
N GLY A 240 -13.27 -16.93 27.06
CA GLY A 240 -13.54 -16.61 28.46
C GLY A 240 -15.02 -16.30 28.73
N LEU A 241 -15.71 -15.63 27.80
CA LEU A 241 -17.15 -15.40 27.88
C LEU A 241 -17.94 -16.71 27.79
N GLY A 242 -17.54 -17.63 26.92
CA GLY A 242 -18.15 -18.96 26.82
C GLY A 242 -18.02 -19.77 28.11
N GLU A 243 -16.82 -19.81 28.69
CA GLU A 243 -16.57 -20.53 29.95
C GLU A 243 -17.38 -19.97 31.14
N SER A 244 -17.68 -18.66 31.12
CA SER A 244 -18.47 -18.01 32.16
C SER A 244 -19.97 -18.34 32.13
N GLY A 245 -20.45 -19.01 31.08
CA GLY A 245 -21.88 -19.27 30.88
C GLY A 245 -22.67 -18.07 30.32
N ALA A 246 -21.97 -17.02 29.88
CA ALA A 246 -22.60 -15.77 29.43
C ALA A 246 -23.44 -15.99 28.15
N PHE A 247 -23.00 -16.87 27.25
CA PHE A 247 -23.73 -17.17 26.03
C PHE A 247 -25.05 -17.89 26.31
N GLU A 248 -25.05 -18.84 27.25
CA GLU A 248 -26.24 -19.57 27.68
C GLU A 248 -27.21 -18.67 28.44
N ALA A 249 -26.70 -17.75 29.27
CA ALA A 249 -27.52 -16.79 29.98
C ALA A 249 -28.28 -15.87 29.00
N LEU A 250 -27.60 -15.37 27.96
CA LEU A 250 -28.22 -14.51 26.94
C LEU A 250 -29.17 -15.28 26.04
N ALA A 251 -28.84 -16.51 25.64
CA ALA A 251 -29.70 -17.35 24.83
C ALA A 251 -31.02 -17.73 25.54
N ARG A 252 -31.09 -17.63 26.87
CA ARG A 252 -32.32 -17.86 27.65
C ARG A 252 -33.23 -16.62 27.72
N LEU A 253 -32.74 -15.44 27.35
CA LEU A 253 -33.45 -14.16 27.48
C LEU A 253 -34.18 -13.73 26.19
N GLY A 254 -33.91 -14.37 25.05
CA GLY A 254 -34.55 -14.10 23.76
C GLY A 254 -35.20 -15.34 23.18
#